data_AF-A0A634AJ36-F1
#
_entry.id   AF-A0A634AJ36-F1
#
_cell.length_a   1.000
_cell.length_b   1.000
_cell.length_c   1.000
_cell.angle_alpha   90.00
_cell.angle_beta   90.00
_cell.angle_gamma   90.00
#
_symmetry.space_group_name_H-M   'P 1'
#
loop_
_entity.id
_entity.type
_entity.pdbx_description
1 polymer ?
#
loop_
_entity_poly.entity_id
_entity_poly.type
_entity_poly.pdbx_seq_one_letter_code
_entity_poly.pdbx_strand_id
1 'polypeptide(L)'
;MSSKRPRTTLLLTHELIDALKSLSEASGMTMSGIVVQFLEPSIPVMKQLEEAFTEAKKGSAGNGRQIIGSIVRAANESLEQLNKEFGELDD
;
A
#
# COMPACT_ATOMS: atom_id res chain seq x y z
N MET A 1 2.81 14.52 24.82
CA MET A 1 4.09 14.49 24.07
C MET A 1 3.77 14.54 22.59
N SER A 2 4.38 15.46 21.82
CA SER A 2 4.17 15.55 20.38
C SER A 2 4.63 14.23 19.73
N SER A 3 3.68 13.42 19.28
CA SER A 3 3.96 12.22 18.49
C SER A 3 4.55 12.69 17.15
N LYS A 4 5.88 12.75 17.06
CA LYS A 4 6.56 13.05 15.82
C LYS A 4 6.58 11.77 14.99
N ARG A 5 5.56 11.60 14.13
CA ARG A 5 5.56 10.54 13.12
C ARG A 5 6.91 10.56 12.36
N PRO A 6 7.50 9.40 12.04
CA PRO A 6 8.73 9.33 11.25
C PRO A 6 8.58 10.07 9.92
N ARG A 7 9.65 10.74 9.47
CA ARG A 7 9.67 11.44 8.19
C ARG A 7 10.42 10.60 7.16
N THR A 8 9.89 10.54 5.95
CA THR A 8 10.53 9.94 4.79
C THR A 8 10.48 10.89 3.61
N THR A 9 11.46 10.81 2.73
CA THR A 9 11.49 11.53 1.45
C THR A 9 11.27 10.51 0.34
N LEU A 10 10.22 10.72 -0.45
CA LEU A 10 9.89 9.85 -1.58
C LEU A 10 10.23 10.57 -2.88
N LEU A 11 10.90 9.86 -3.79
CA LEU A 11 11.05 10.30 -5.17
C LEU A 11 9.82 9.83 -5.95
N LEU A 12 9.01 10.78 -6.39
CA LEU A 12 7.75 10.52 -7.09
C LEU A 12 7.89 10.94 -8.56
N THR A 13 7.11 10.31 -9.43
CA THR A 13 6.99 10.75 -10.82
C THR A 13 6.28 12.11 -10.88
N HIS A 14 6.50 12.85 -11.98
CA HIS A 14 5.80 14.12 -12.21
C HIS A 14 4.27 13.94 -12.21
N GLU A 15 3.78 12.91 -12.90
CA GLU A 15 2.36 12.57 -12.95
C GLU A 15 1.76 12.32 -11.56
N LEU A 16 2.46 11.57 -10.70
CA LEU A 16 1.98 11.29 -9.35
C LEU A 16 1.97 12.55 -8.47
N ILE A 17 2.97 13.42 -8.62
CA ILE A 17 2.99 14.73 -7.93
C ILE A 17 1.78 15.57 -8.34
N ASP A 18 1.47 15.64 -9.63
CA ASP A 18 0.38 16.48 -10.12
C ASP A 18 -1.01 15.93 -9.74
N ALA A 19 -1.16 14.60 -9.71
CA ALA A 19 -2.35 13.95 -9.17
C ALA A 19 -2.54 14.26 -7.67
N LEU A 20 -1.47 14.15 -6.86
CA LEU A 20 -1.53 14.46 -5.43
C LEU A 20 -1.87 15.93 -5.16
N LYS A 21 -1.32 16.88 -5.94
CA LYS A 21 -1.68 18.29 -5.86
C LYS A 21 -3.15 18.52 -6.15
N SER A 22 -3.64 17.96 -7.26
CA SER A 22 -5.05 18.11 -7.68
C SER A 22 -6.01 17.57 -6.61
N LEU A 23 -5.69 16.41 -6.02
CA LEU A 23 -6.47 15.85 -4.90
C LEU A 23 -6.37 16.70 -3.63
N SER A 24 -5.20 17.27 -3.34
CA SER A 24 -5.00 18.16 -2.20
C SER A 24 -5.86 19.43 -2.30
N GLU A 25 -5.92 20.03 -3.49
CA GLU A 25 -6.77 21.19 -3.76
C GLU A 25 -8.26 20.85 -3.66
N ALA A 26 -8.69 19.72 -4.20
CA ALA A 26 -10.09 19.31 -4.19
C ALA A 26 -10.59 18.88 -2.80
N SER A 27 -9.75 18.20 -2.00
CA SER A 27 -10.14 17.65 -0.69
C SER A 27 -9.84 18.57 0.50
N GLY A 28 -9.00 19.59 0.32
CA GLY A 28 -8.48 20.41 1.41
C GLY A 28 -7.48 19.70 2.33
N MET A 29 -7.12 18.45 2.03
CA MET A 29 -6.11 17.68 2.78
C MET A 29 -4.71 18.01 2.28
N THR A 30 -3.70 17.86 3.14
CA THR A 30 -2.29 17.98 2.69
C THR A 30 -1.91 16.77 1.83
N MET A 31 -1.04 16.97 0.84
CA MET A 31 -0.50 15.86 0.04
C MET A 31 0.11 14.73 0.89
N SER A 32 0.77 15.07 2.00
CA SER A 32 1.30 14.07 2.94
C SER A 32 0.20 13.29 3.66
N GLY A 33 -0.92 13.94 4.01
CA GLY A 33 -2.10 13.28 4.59
C GLY A 33 -2.73 12.31 3.60
N ILE A 34 -2.83 12.71 2.32
CA ILE A 34 -3.34 11.86 1.23
C ILE A 34 -2.45 10.62 1.07
N VAL A 35 -1.13 10.80 0.96
CA VAL A 35 -0.19 9.68 0.85
C VAL A 35 -0.31 8.72 2.04
N VAL A 36 -0.44 9.24 3.25
CA VAL A 36 -0.63 8.41 4.45
C VAL A 36 -1.95 7.63 4.40
N GLN A 37 -3.06 8.26 3.99
CA GLN A 37 -4.36 7.59 3.85
C GLN A 37 -4.33 6.45 2.82
N PHE A 38 -3.52 6.56 1.76
CA PHE A 38 -3.34 5.46 0.82
C PHE A 38 -2.39 4.37 1.35
N LEU A 39 -1.33 4.73 2.08
CA LEU A 39 -0.31 3.78 2.53
C LEU A 39 -0.69 3.02 3.80
N GLU A 40 -1.37 3.65 4.77
CA GLU A 40 -1.73 2.98 6.04
C GLU A 40 -2.62 1.73 5.84
N PRO A 41 -3.67 1.76 5.00
CA PRO A 41 -4.48 0.57 4.71
C PRO A 41 -3.71 -0.54 4.00
N SER A 42 -2.61 -0.20 3.29
CA SER A 42 -1.79 -1.19 2.56
C SER A 42 -0.80 -1.97 3.45
N ILE A 43 -0.70 -1.65 4.74
CA ILE A 43 0.24 -2.30 5.67
C ILE A 43 0.11 -3.84 5.69
N PRO A 44 -1.09 -4.45 5.73
CA PRO A 44 -1.23 -5.92 5.69
C PRO A 44 -0.62 -6.54 4.42
N VAL A 45 -0.87 -5.92 3.26
CA VAL A 45 -0.29 -6.33 1.97
C VAL A 45 1.23 -6.25 2.02
N MET A 46 1.78 -5.13 2.51
CA MET A 46 3.23 -4.93 2.61
C MET A 46 3.89 -6.00 3.47
N LYS A 47 3.26 -6.41 4.58
CA LYS A 47 3.75 -7.52 5.43
C LYS A 47 3.72 -8.87 4.73
N GLN A 48 2.62 -9.19 4.05
CA GLN A 48 2.51 -10.45 3.29
C GLN A 48 3.52 -10.51 2.15
N LEU A 49 3.78 -9.38 1.48
CA LEU A 49 4.85 -9.26 0.47
C LEU A 49 6.23 -9.50 1.09
N GLU A 50 6.52 -8.87 2.24
CA GLU A 50 7.79 -9.06 2.95
C GLU A 50 8.02 -10.53 3.33
N GLU A 51 6.99 -11.22 3.84
CA GLU A 51 7.01 -12.65 4.15
C GLU A 51 7.29 -13.48 2.90
N ALA A 52 6.56 -13.24 1.81
CA ALA A 52 6.75 -13.94 0.55
C ALA A 52 8.17 -13.73 -0.04
N PHE A 53 8.71 -12.51 0.03
CA PHE A 53 10.09 -12.23 -0.40
C PHE A 53 11.13 -12.88 0.52
N THR A 54 10.87 -12.92 1.83
CA THR A 54 11.76 -13.56 2.80
C THR A 54 11.80 -15.08 2.61
N GLU A 55 10.65 -15.70 2.40
CA GLU A 55 10.54 -17.13 2.06
C GLU A 55 11.20 -17.42 0.70
N ALA A 56 10.99 -16.56 -0.30
CA ALA A 56 11.66 -16.67 -1.59
C ALA A 56 13.19 -16.66 -1.46
N LYS A 57 13.74 -15.73 -0.68
CA LYS A 57 15.18 -15.66 -0.41
C LYS A 57 15.69 -16.89 0.33
N LYS A 58 14.91 -17.41 1.29
CA LYS A 58 15.26 -18.65 2.02
C LYS A 58 15.16 -19.91 1.15
N GLY A 59 14.25 -19.91 0.16
CA GLY A 59 13.93 -21.04 -0.72
C GLY A 59 14.49 -20.94 -2.14
N SER A 60 15.46 -20.05 -2.40
CA SER A 60 16.04 -19.82 -3.73
C SER A 60 16.98 -20.96 -4.16
N ALA A 61 16.40 -22.13 -4.38
CA ALA A 61 16.68 -23.02 -5.50
C ALA A 61 15.41 -23.68 -6.09
N GLY A 62 14.19 -23.40 -5.58
CA GLY A 62 13.01 -24.25 -5.86
C GLY A 62 11.86 -23.65 -6.67
N ASN A 63 11.08 -22.70 -6.12
CA ASN A 63 9.69 -22.51 -6.59
C ASN A 63 9.27 -21.03 -6.74
N GLY A 64 9.90 -20.29 -7.66
CA GLY A 64 9.49 -18.92 -8.03
C GLY A 64 8.00 -18.76 -8.36
N ARG A 65 7.34 -19.81 -8.89
CA ARG A 65 5.89 -19.80 -9.18
C ARG A 65 5.00 -19.87 -7.93
N GLN A 66 5.44 -20.53 -6.85
CA GLN A 66 4.66 -20.53 -5.60
C GLN A 66 4.67 -19.14 -4.96
N ILE A 67 5.81 -18.45 -4.98
CA ILE A 67 5.94 -17.10 -4.42
C ILE A 67 5.04 -16.12 -5.16
N ILE A 68 5.05 -16.15 -6.51
CA ILE A 68 4.15 -15.32 -7.32
C ILE A 68 2.67 -15.67 -7.03
N GLY A 69 2.34 -16.96 -6.88
CA GLY A 69 0.99 -17.40 -6.51
C GLY A 69 0.53 -16.86 -5.16
N SER A 70 1.40 -16.90 -4.14
CA SER A 70 1.11 -16.36 -2.81
C SER A 70 0.95 -14.83 -2.84
N ILE A 71 1.77 -14.12 -3.60
CA ILE A 71 1.67 -12.65 -3.76
C ILE A 71 0.36 -12.26 -4.45
N VAL A 72 0.01 -12.92 -5.54
CA VAL A 72 -1.24 -12.64 -6.28
C VAL A 72 -2.47 -12.93 -5.41
N ARG A 73 -2.42 -14.02 -4.63
CA ARG A 73 -3.48 -14.36 -3.69
C ARG A 73 -3.62 -13.32 -2.56
N ALA A 74 -2.50 -12.94 -1.94
CA ALA A 74 -2.44 -11.89 -0.91
C ALA A 74 -3.00 -10.55 -1.41
N ALA A 75 -2.64 -10.16 -2.64
CA ALA A 75 -3.13 -8.95 -3.27
C ALA A 75 -4.65 -9.01 -3.54
N ASN A 76 -5.17 -10.14 -4.01
CA ASN A 76 -6.61 -10.32 -4.24
C ASN A 76 -7.40 -10.30 -2.92
N GLU A 77 -6.93 -11.00 -1.89
CA GLU A 77 -7.58 -11.00 -0.57
C GLU A 77 -7.60 -9.60 0.05
N SER A 78 -6.53 -8.82 -0.15
CA SER A 78 -6.46 -7.44 0.35
C SER A 78 -7.31 -6.47 -0.48
N LEU A 79 -7.42 -6.65 -1.80
CA LEU A 79 -8.35 -5.89 -2.64
C LEU A 79 -9.80 -6.17 -2.27
N GLU A 80 -10.15 -7.42 -1.95
CA GLU A 80 -11.47 -7.78 -1.44
C GLU A 80 -11.77 -7.13 -0.10
N GLN A 81 -10.79 -7.08 0.83
CA GLN A 81 -10.94 -6.38 2.11
C GLN A 81 -11.11 -4.87 1.93
N LEU A 82 -10.32 -4.24 1.08
CA LEU A 82 -10.47 -2.82 0.75
C LEU A 82 -11.84 -2.55 0.12
N ASN A 83 -12.28 -3.33 -0.86
CA ASN A 83 -13.60 -3.19 -1.46
C ASN A 83 -14.73 -3.35 -0.45
N LYS A 84 -14.55 -4.20 0.56
CA LYS A 84 -15.53 -4.36 1.64
C LYS A 84 -15.58 -3.14 2.57
N GLU A 85 -14.43 -2.58 2.94
CA GLU A 85 -14.35 -1.35 3.73
C GLU A 85 -14.91 -0.13 2.98
N PHE A 86 -14.77 -0.07 1.65
CA PHE A 86 -15.35 1.00 0.83
C PHE A 86 -16.82 0.78 0.45
N GLY A 87 -17.28 -0.48 0.34
CA GLY A 87 -18.67 -0.82 -0.01
C GLY A 87 -19.67 -0.66 1.14
N GLU A 88 -19.21 -0.63 2.39
CA GLU A 88 -20.05 -0.34 3.56
C GLU A 88 -20.33 1.17 3.76
N LEU A 89 -19.86 2.05 2.87
CA LEU A 89 -20.12 3.50 2.91
C LEU A 89 -21.31 3.95 2.03
N ASP A 90 -21.98 3.02 1.34
CA ASP A 90 -23.10 3.29 0.41
C ASP A 90 -24.51 2.97 1.00
N ASP A 91 -24.63 2.75 2.33
CA ASP A 91 -25.92 2.63 3.05
C ASP A 91 -26.24 3.87 3.92
#